data_AF-A0AAD2H2J7-F1
#
_entry.id   AF-A0AAD2H2J7-F1
#
_cell.length_a   1.000
_cell.length_b   1.000
_cell.length_c   1.000
_cell.angle_alpha   90.00
_cell.angle_beta   90.00
_cell.angle_gamma   90.00
#
_symmetry.space_group_name_H-M   'P 1'
#
loop_
_entity.id
_entity.type
_entity.pdbx_description
1 polymer ?
#
loop_
_entity_poly.entity_id
_entity_poly.type
_entity_poly.pdbx_seq_one_letter_code
_entity_poly.pdbx_strand_id
1 'polypeptide(L)'
;MAESPHPTGALLSRLAEVEAEIELEVSRHKSLMDRLEIEKIEVLTRINALRDPLSRIPLEITSTIFDMCLPEDSDELGIPPGSLGLVLLRVSRGWAKFALATSSLWTELVVRRITDGLGHGISRWIGYARGRPASLTLVVSHGLLGTDDVNVLANLVDHLRDPISQSSSINTVRIGGRLPGSVMRDIVLSLRATLDSLTLFCADSEREMGTVFELLQSCASRLRSLCLVDGQCEETDHPAIKSPLVFSCLFKLELRSQAQWPNSILLNHIEAPALTKLTLVEFDRSLDDMRDFVRRSNAPITSLRVVHDRDDEEWKWNRILPLLPQLQELDVSKGDTVVTRRLIDILTNEADVVPALHTLSMFQMQTVFMTVSQSVDLIDARQASLRSIKFDFPLGATVNWELERDALAALKKFIENGLLSLRSDQWLG
;
A
#
# COMPACT_ATOMS: atom_id res chain seq x y z
N MET A 1 94.82 -16.29 -49.48
CA MET A 1 93.39 -16.10 -49.79
C MET A 1 92.86 -15.10 -48.79
N ALA A 2 92.69 -13.84 -49.19
CA ALA A 2 92.11 -12.81 -48.34
C ALA A 2 90.59 -12.94 -48.45
N GLU A 3 89.95 -13.38 -47.36
CA GLU A 3 88.50 -13.44 -47.26
C GLU A 3 87.97 -12.01 -47.39
N SER A 4 87.29 -11.74 -48.51
CA SER A 4 86.57 -10.51 -48.73
C SER A 4 85.57 -10.34 -47.58
N PRO A 5 85.58 -9.20 -46.85
CA PRO A 5 84.63 -8.97 -45.77
C PRO A 5 83.22 -9.12 -46.31
N HIS A 6 82.49 -10.09 -45.76
CA HIS A 6 81.16 -10.44 -46.24
C HIS A 6 80.22 -9.23 -46.06
N PRO A 7 79.55 -8.75 -47.12
CA PRO A 7 78.67 -7.57 -47.09
C PRO A 7 77.47 -7.69 -46.13
N THR A 8 77.27 -8.87 -45.55
CA THR A 8 76.22 -9.21 -44.60
C THR A 8 76.28 -8.39 -43.31
N GLY A 9 77.48 -8.04 -42.81
CA GLY A 9 77.62 -7.30 -41.54
C GLY A 9 77.09 -5.86 -41.61
N ALA A 10 77.36 -5.15 -42.71
CA ALA A 10 76.87 -3.78 -42.92
C ALA A 10 75.35 -3.73 -43.11
N LEU A 11 74.77 -4.77 -43.72
CA LEU A 11 73.32 -4.89 -43.89
C LEU A 11 72.61 -5.14 -42.56
N LEU A 12 73.17 -5.97 -41.68
CA LEU A 12 72.60 -6.21 -40.34
C LEU A 12 72.66 -4.96 -39.46
N SER A 13 73.73 -4.18 -39.52
CA SER A 13 73.83 -2.90 -38.79
C SER A 13 72.78 -1.89 -39.26
N ARG A 14 72.60 -1.74 -40.58
CA ARG A 14 71.57 -0.86 -41.14
C ARG A 14 70.15 -1.34 -40.82
N LEU A 15 69.93 -2.65 -40.78
CA LEU A 15 68.64 -3.22 -40.39
C LEU A 15 68.31 -2.88 -38.94
N ALA A 16 69.27 -3.06 -38.03
CA ALA A 16 69.10 -2.73 -36.61
C ALA A 16 68.85 -1.23 -36.37
N GLU A 17 69.52 -0.35 -37.13
CA GLU A 17 69.26 1.11 -37.09
C GLU A 17 67.83 1.44 -37.53
N VAL A 18 67.37 0.85 -38.63
CA VAL A 18 66.00 1.06 -39.14
C VAL A 18 64.96 0.47 -38.17
N GLU A 19 65.22 -0.69 -37.58
CA GLU A 19 64.34 -1.29 -36.56
C GLU A 19 64.21 -0.40 -35.33
N ALA A 20 65.32 0.15 -34.82
CA ALA A 20 65.31 1.08 -33.69
C ALA A 20 64.57 2.38 -34.01
N GLU A 21 64.72 2.91 -35.23
CA GLU A 21 64.00 4.10 -35.71
C GLU A 21 62.48 3.84 -35.79
N ILE A 22 62.07 2.68 -36.32
CA ILE A 22 60.66 2.27 -36.37
C ILE A 22 60.08 2.14 -34.96
N GLU A 23 60.82 1.52 -34.03
CA GLU A 23 60.34 1.29 -32.66
C GLU A 23 60.19 2.59 -31.87
N LEU A 24 61.10 3.55 -32.09
CA LEU A 24 61.00 4.91 -31.57
C LEU A 24 59.75 5.63 -32.12
N GLU A 25 59.51 5.56 -33.43
CA GLU A 25 58.39 6.24 -34.07
C GLU A 25 57.04 5.61 -33.65
N VAL A 26 56.98 4.29 -33.48
CA VAL A 26 55.82 3.59 -32.90
C VAL A 26 55.56 4.06 -31.47
N SER A 27 56.60 4.20 -30.64
CA SER A 27 56.47 4.67 -29.27
C SER A 27 55.98 6.12 -29.19
N ARG A 28 56.44 6.97 -30.11
CA ARG A 28 55.99 8.36 -30.27
C ARG A 28 54.52 8.43 -30.68
N HIS A 29 54.09 7.64 -31.66
CA HIS A 29 52.68 7.60 -32.09
C HIS A 29 51.76 7.07 -30.99
N LYS A 30 52.19 6.06 -30.23
CA LYS A 30 51.44 5.57 -29.05
C LYS A 30 51.23 6.67 -28.01
N SER A 31 52.31 7.38 -27.65
CA SER A 31 52.24 8.50 -26.70
C SER A 31 51.33 9.63 -27.18
N LEU A 32 51.33 9.91 -28.49
CA LEU A 32 50.44 10.90 -29.09
C LEU A 32 48.97 10.44 -29.05
N MET A 33 48.69 9.17 -29.34
CA MET A 33 47.35 8.60 -29.25
C MET A 33 46.81 8.64 -27.83
N ASP A 34 47.61 8.27 -26.84
CA ASP A 34 47.21 8.31 -25.43
C ASP A 34 46.86 9.73 -24.99
N ARG A 35 47.67 10.72 -25.38
CA ARG A 35 47.40 12.14 -25.11
C ARG A 35 46.10 12.62 -25.76
N LEU A 36 45.87 12.28 -27.03
CA LEU A 36 44.65 12.68 -27.74
C LEU A 36 43.41 12.01 -27.16
N GLU A 37 43.51 10.77 -26.67
CA GLU A 37 42.38 10.10 -26.03
C GLU A 37 42.00 10.78 -24.70
N ILE A 38 42.99 11.24 -23.91
CA ILE A 38 42.75 12.05 -22.71
C ILE A 38 42.07 13.38 -23.06
N GLU A 39 42.60 14.12 -24.03
CA GLU A 39 42.04 15.42 -24.46
C GLU A 39 40.61 15.26 -24.99
N LYS A 40 40.36 14.20 -25.76
CA LYS A 40 39.02 13.83 -26.24
C LYS A 40 38.06 13.55 -25.07
N ILE A 41 38.47 12.83 -24.03
CA ILE A 41 37.66 12.58 -22.83
C ILE A 41 37.33 13.90 -22.11
N GLU A 42 38.29 14.82 -21.99
CA GLU A 42 38.07 16.13 -21.36
C GLU A 42 37.09 17.00 -22.14
N VAL A 43 37.27 17.11 -23.46
CA VAL A 43 36.38 17.87 -24.34
C VAL A 43 34.96 17.29 -24.30
N LEU A 44 34.82 15.96 -24.37
CA LEU A 44 33.51 15.30 -24.27
C LEU A 44 32.87 15.55 -22.90
N THR A 45 33.63 15.53 -21.81
CA THR A 45 33.14 15.85 -20.47
C THR A 45 32.60 17.27 -20.40
N ARG A 46 33.32 18.24 -21.00
CA ARG A 46 32.91 19.65 -21.02
C ARG A 46 31.69 19.89 -21.91
N ILE A 47 31.63 19.27 -23.08
CA ILE A 47 30.45 19.32 -23.97
C ILE A 47 29.24 18.72 -23.27
N ASN A 48 29.40 17.58 -22.58
CA ASN A 48 28.31 16.94 -21.85
C ASN A 48 27.82 17.80 -20.68
N ALA A 49 28.71 18.46 -19.95
CA ALA A 49 28.33 19.43 -18.92
C ALA A 49 27.55 20.61 -19.49
N LEU A 50 27.91 21.08 -20.69
CA LEU A 50 27.16 22.15 -21.36
C LEU A 50 25.83 21.66 -21.95
N ARG A 51 25.74 20.39 -22.34
CA ARG A 51 24.54 19.80 -22.95
C ARG A 51 23.51 19.29 -21.95
N ASP A 52 23.89 19.06 -20.69
CA ASP A 52 22.94 18.63 -19.65
C ASP A 52 22.25 19.87 -19.03
N PRO A 53 21.02 20.24 -19.44
CA PRO A 53 20.33 21.40 -18.91
C PRO A 53 20.06 21.27 -17.40
N LEU A 54 19.95 20.03 -16.89
CA LEU A 54 19.71 19.80 -15.46
C LEU A 54 20.92 20.16 -14.62
N SER A 55 22.14 20.02 -15.16
CA SER A 55 23.37 20.39 -14.44
C SER A 55 23.49 21.89 -14.14
N ARG A 56 22.71 22.74 -14.83
CA ARG A 56 22.72 24.20 -14.66
C ARG A 56 21.72 24.69 -13.61
N ILE A 57 20.81 23.82 -13.19
CA ILE A 57 19.77 24.14 -12.22
C ILE A 57 20.28 23.69 -10.84
N PRO A 58 20.14 24.51 -9.78
CA PRO A 58 20.45 24.09 -8.42
C PRO A 58 19.70 22.81 -8.05
N LEU A 59 20.36 21.92 -7.31
CA LEU A 59 19.85 20.60 -6.94
C LEU A 59 18.48 20.69 -6.27
N GLU A 60 18.29 21.69 -5.42
CA GLU A 60 17.07 21.95 -4.68
C GLU A 60 15.90 22.24 -5.64
N ILE A 61 16.12 23.12 -6.62
CA ILE A 61 15.11 23.51 -7.61
C ILE A 61 14.79 22.32 -8.51
N THR A 62 15.80 21.57 -8.95
CA THR A 62 15.57 20.37 -9.74
C THR A 62 14.78 19.34 -8.95
N SER A 63 15.13 19.05 -7.70
CA SER A 63 14.37 18.14 -6.85
C SER A 63 12.92 18.56 -6.67
N THR A 64 12.63 19.86 -6.49
CA THR A 64 11.25 20.36 -6.43
C THR A 64 10.52 20.21 -7.76
N ILE A 65 11.18 20.48 -8.91
CA ILE A 65 10.59 20.23 -10.23
C ILE A 65 10.26 18.75 -10.39
N PHE A 66 11.15 17.85 -9.98
CA PHE A 66 10.88 16.41 -10.01
C PHE A 66 9.63 16.07 -9.22
N ASP A 67 9.55 16.51 -7.96
CA ASP A 67 8.39 16.25 -7.10
C ASP A 67 7.08 16.76 -7.70
N MET A 68 7.09 17.95 -8.32
CA MET A 68 5.90 18.54 -8.97
C MET A 68 5.53 17.87 -10.30
N CYS A 69 6.49 17.23 -10.96
CA CYS A 69 6.28 16.57 -12.25
C CYS A 69 6.07 15.06 -12.13
N LEU A 70 6.08 14.50 -10.91
CA LEU A 70 5.65 13.12 -10.71
C LEU A 70 4.14 13.05 -10.95
N PRO A 71 3.66 12.22 -11.88
CA PRO A 71 2.22 12.02 -11.99
C PRO A 71 1.70 11.44 -10.67
N GLU A 72 0.58 11.97 -10.20
CA GLU A 72 -0.12 11.42 -9.03
C GLU A 72 -0.47 9.93 -9.29
N ASP A 73 -0.82 9.61 -10.54
CA ASP A 73 -1.05 8.26 -11.04
C ASP A 73 0.12 7.78 -11.91
N SER A 74 1.06 7.07 -11.27
CA SER A 74 2.21 6.44 -11.96
C SER A 74 1.84 5.42 -13.06
N ASP A 75 0.58 5.00 -13.12
CA ASP A 75 0.08 4.06 -14.13
C ASP A 75 0.17 4.62 -15.55
N GLU A 76 0.11 5.95 -15.73
CA GLU A 76 0.25 6.60 -17.05
C GLU A 76 1.63 6.37 -17.70
N LEU A 77 2.68 6.22 -16.89
CA LEU A 77 4.05 6.03 -17.37
C LEU A 77 4.40 4.56 -17.61
N GLY A 78 3.53 3.63 -17.21
CA GLY A 78 3.85 2.19 -17.18
C GLY A 78 5.01 1.84 -16.23
N ILE A 79 5.43 2.78 -15.37
CA ILE A 79 6.45 2.59 -14.34
C ILE A 79 5.71 2.38 -13.02
N PRO A 80 5.90 1.26 -12.31
CA PRO A 80 5.25 1.04 -11.02
C PRO A 80 5.53 2.20 -10.05
N PRO A 81 4.55 2.62 -9.24
CA PRO A 81 4.73 3.69 -8.26
C PRO A 81 5.94 3.39 -7.36
N GLY A 82 6.75 4.41 -7.06
CA GLY A 82 7.95 4.25 -6.23
C GLY A 82 9.16 3.57 -6.90
N SER A 83 9.01 2.96 -8.08
CA SER A 83 10.16 2.42 -8.83
C SER A 83 10.95 3.49 -9.58
N LEU A 84 10.38 4.70 -9.71
CA LEU A 84 10.98 5.78 -10.49
C LEU A 84 12.39 6.14 -10.01
N GLY A 85 12.62 6.22 -8.69
CA GLY A 85 13.96 6.49 -8.15
C GLY A 85 15.00 5.51 -8.69
N LEU A 86 14.69 4.21 -8.74
CA LEU A 86 15.57 3.17 -9.27
C LEU A 86 15.79 3.30 -10.79
N VAL A 87 14.79 3.75 -11.54
CA VAL A 87 14.91 4.01 -12.98
C VAL A 87 15.80 5.22 -13.23
N LEU A 88 15.62 6.32 -12.50
CA LEU A 88 16.41 7.55 -12.66
C LEU A 88 17.91 7.32 -12.36
N LEU A 89 18.23 6.41 -11.44
CA LEU A 89 19.62 5.99 -11.18
C LEU A 89 20.32 5.38 -12.41
N ARG A 90 19.56 4.89 -13.40
CA ARG A 90 20.10 4.25 -14.61
C ARG A 90 20.20 5.17 -15.83
N VAL A 91 19.60 6.37 -15.78
CA VAL A 91 19.56 7.29 -16.94
C VAL A 91 20.91 7.95 -17.17
N SER A 92 21.40 8.70 -16.18
CA SER A 92 22.73 9.34 -16.22
C SER A 92 23.22 9.63 -14.80
N ARG A 93 24.50 9.98 -14.64
CA ARG A 93 25.05 10.40 -13.33
C ARG A 93 24.36 11.64 -12.77
N GLY A 94 23.93 12.57 -13.63
CA GLY A 94 23.17 13.75 -13.22
C GLY A 94 21.84 13.36 -12.62
N TRP A 95 21.04 12.59 -13.36
CA TRP A 95 19.75 12.04 -12.91
C TRP A 95 19.88 11.22 -11.62
N ALA A 96 20.94 10.42 -11.50
CA ALA A 96 21.21 9.67 -10.28
C ALA A 96 21.43 10.60 -9.07
N LYS A 97 22.19 11.69 -9.24
CA LYS A 97 22.41 12.68 -8.17
C LYS A 97 21.10 13.34 -7.74
N PHE A 98 20.24 13.69 -8.69
CA PHE A 98 18.92 14.26 -8.40
C PHE A 98 18.03 13.25 -7.67
N ALA A 99 17.93 12.03 -8.18
CA ALA A 99 17.13 10.98 -7.56
C ALA A 99 17.54 10.75 -6.10
N LEU A 100 18.84 10.66 -5.82
CA LEU A 100 19.37 10.46 -4.46
C LEU A 100 19.10 11.65 -3.53
N ALA A 101 19.01 12.87 -4.05
CA ALA A 101 18.69 14.07 -3.29
C ALA A 101 17.19 14.20 -2.99
N THR A 102 16.35 13.72 -3.91
CA THR A 102 14.89 13.78 -3.79
C THR A 102 14.37 12.66 -2.88
N SER A 103 14.01 13.02 -1.64
CA SER A 103 13.67 12.06 -0.59
C SER A 103 12.39 11.26 -0.81
N SER A 104 11.39 11.90 -1.41
CA SER A 104 10.06 11.34 -1.73
C SER A 104 10.16 10.09 -2.62
N LEU A 105 11.17 10.01 -3.48
CA LEU A 105 11.38 8.86 -4.38
C LEU A 105 11.73 7.56 -3.65
N TRP A 106 12.06 7.63 -2.35
CA TRP A 106 12.51 6.50 -1.54
C TRP A 106 11.53 6.15 -0.40
N THR A 107 10.36 6.78 -0.35
CA THR A 107 9.35 6.52 0.69
C THR A 107 8.37 5.42 0.31
N GLU A 108 8.23 5.13 -0.98
CA GLU A 108 7.38 4.04 -1.46
C GLU A 108 8.12 3.24 -2.54
N LEU A 109 7.94 1.92 -2.53
CA LEU A 109 8.35 1.04 -3.61
C LEU A 109 7.24 0.04 -3.90
N VAL A 110 6.69 0.09 -5.11
CA VAL A 110 5.73 -0.90 -5.60
C VAL A 110 6.42 -1.83 -6.58
N VAL A 111 6.44 -3.12 -6.25
CA VAL A 111 7.00 -4.20 -7.06
C VAL A 111 5.84 -5.03 -7.62
N ARG A 112 5.53 -4.87 -8.90
CA ARG A 112 4.43 -5.61 -9.57
C ARG A 112 4.88 -6.89 -10.29
N ARG A 113 6.17 -6.99 -10.58
CA ARG A 113 6.77 -8.12 -11.29
C ARG A 113 8.09 -8.46 -10.63
N ILE A 114 8.25 -9.73 -10.32
CA ILE A 114 9.46 -10.25 -9.70
C ILE A 114 10.34 -10.74 -10.84
N THR A 115 11.51 -10.11 -11.00
CA THR A 115 12.49 -10.46 -12.02
C THR A 115 13.81 -10.79 -11.35
N ASP A 116 14.69 -11.50 -12.05
CA ASP A 116 16.07 -11.67 -11.63
C ASP A 116 16.72 -10.31 -11.33
N GLY A 117 17.44 -10.21 -10.21
CA GLY A 117 18.07 -8.98 -9.75
C GLY A 117 17.16 -7.99 -9.01
N LEU A 118 15.85 -8.27 -8.87
CA LEU A 118 14.96 -7.44 -8.07
C LEU A 118 15.47 -7.27 -6.63
N GLY A 119 15.96 -8.36 -6.02
CA GLY A 119 16.51 -8.34 -4.67
C GLY A 119 17.55 -7.23 -4.48
N HIS A 120 18.50 -7.11 -5.41
CA HIS A 120 19.50 -6.03 -5.38
C HIS A 120 18.89 -4.63 -5.53
N GLY A 121 17.83 -4.49 -6.34
CA GLY A 121 17.08 -3.24 -6.49
C GLY A 121 16.43 -2.81 -5.18
N ILE A 122 15.77 -3.75 -4.48
CA ILE A 122 15.13 -3.47 -3.19
C ILE A 122 16.20 -3.18 -2.12
N SER A 123 17.27 -3.97 -2.04
CA SER A 123 18.36 -3.71 -1.07
C SER A 123 18.94 -2.30 -1.25
N ARG A 124 19.14 -1.85 -2.51
CA ARG A 124 19.56 -0.47 -2.79
C ARG A 124 18.52 0.55 -2.36
N TRP A 125 17.25 0.33 -2.70
CA TRP A 125 16.16 1.23 -2.30
C TRP A 125 16.08 1.38 -0.77
N ILE A 126 16.18 0.28 -0.02
CA ILE A 126 16.24 0.29 1.45
C ILE A 126 17.45 1.11 1.93
N GLY A 127 18.62 0.92 1.33
CA GLY A 127 19.82 1.70 1.63
C GLY A 127 19.66 3.19 1.36
N TYR A 128 18.85 3.58 0.37
CA TYR A 128 18.57 4.98 0.04
C TYR A 128 17.45 5.60 0.89
N ALA A 129 16.52 4.80 1.41
CA ALA A 129 15.50 5.27 2.34
C ALA A 129 16.09 5.86 3.64
N ARG A 130 17.31 5.45 4.04
CA ARG A 130 18.15 6.05 5.11
C ARG A 130 17.38 6.39 6.40
N GLY A 131 16.67 5.41 6.96
CA GLY A 131 15.95 5.58 8.23
C GLY A 131 14.63 6.37 8.14
N ARG A 132 14.19 6.73 6.94
CA ARG A 132 12.88 7.35 6.73
C ARG A 132 11.77 6.30 6.74
N PRO A 133 10.56 6.63 7.20
CA PRO A 133 9.40 5.76 7.05
C PRO A 133 9.19 5.39 5.58
N ALA A 134 9.30 4.11 5.27
CA ALA A 134 9.25 3.59 3.91
C ALA A 134 8.20 2.48 3.80
N SER A 135 7.43 2.51 2.72
CA SER A 135 6.37 1.56 2.39
C SER A 135 6.80 0.66 1.23
N LEU A 136 6.81 -0.65 1.46
CA LEU A 136 7.10 -1.65 0.43
C LEU A 136 5.80 -2.38 0.06
N THR A 137 5.38 -2.24 -1.19
CA THR A 137 4.22 -2.96 -1.75
C THR A 137 4.72 -4.00 -2.73
N LEU A 138 4.62 -5.28 -2.39
CA LEU A 138 4.87 -6.40 -3.27
C LEU A 138 3.52 -6.84 -3.85
N VAL A 139 3.33 -6.81 -5.17
CA VAL A 139 2.13 -7.29 -5.85
C VAL A 139 2.56 -8.41 -6.81
N VAL A 140 2.12 -9.62 -6.54
CA VAL A 140 2.42 -10.80 -7.37
C VAL A 140 1.22 -11.08 -8.27
N SER A 141 1.32 -10.65 -9.52
CA SER A 141 0.25 -10.80 -10.51
C SER A 141 -0.04 -12.29 -10.84
N HIS A 142 -1.31 -12.62 -11.10
CA HIS A 142 -1.89 -13.97 -11.28
C HIS A 142 -1.44 -14.77 -12.53
N GLY A 143 -0.33 -14.42 -13.18
CA GLY A 143 0.21 -15.30 -14.22
C GLY A 143 0.71 -16.59 -13.57
N LEU A 144 0.25 -17.76 -14.05
CA LEU A 144 0.64 -19.10 -13.62
C LEU A 144 2.08 -19.10 -13.10
N LEU A 145 2.26 -19.09 -11.78
CA LEU A 145 3.60 -19.07 -11.20
C LEU A 145 4.32 -20.32 -11.69
N GLY A 146 5.28 -20.13 -12.58
CA GLY A 146 6.17 -21.21 -12.99
C GLY A 146 7.02 -21.64 -11.80
N THR A 147 7.65 -22.81 -11.90
CA THR A 147 8.69 -23.20 -10.94
C THR A 147 9.79 -22.14 -10.80
N ASP A 148 10.02 -21.36 -11.85
CA ASP A 148 10.99 -20.27 -11.86
C ASP A 148 10.59 -19.16 -10.88
N ASP A 149 9.30 -18.81 -10.78
CA ASP A 149 8.85 -17.72 -9.90
C ASP A 149 9.06 -18.05 -8.41
N VAL A 150 8.94 -19.31 -8.02
CA VAL A 150 9.20 -19.75 -6.64
C VAL A 150 10.67 -19.56 -6.26
N ASN A 151 11.60 -19.84 -7.19
CA ASN A 151 13.03 -19.60 -6.96
C ASN A 151 13.35 -18.11 -6.90
N VAL A 152 12.73 -17.29 -7.77
CA VAL A 152 12.92 -15.84 -7.72
C VAL A 152 12.36 -15.26 -6.41
N LEU A 153 11.25 -15.80 -5.91
CA LEU A 153 10.68 -15.47 -4.60
C LEU A 153 11.57 -15.87 -3.42
N ALA A 154 12.15 -17.07 -3.45
CA ALA A 154 13.11 -17.51 -2.43
C ALA A 154 14.36 -16.61 -2.44
N ASN A 155 14.89 -16.30 -3.62
CA ASN A 155 15.99 -15.36 -3.77
C ASN A 155 15.60 -13.97 -3.24
N LEU A 156 14.39 -13.50 -3.52
CA LEU A 156 13.89 -12.23 -3.00
C LEU A 156 13.91 -12.21 -1.46
N VAL A 157 13.41 -13.27 -0.81
CA VAL A 157 13.46 -13.43 0.65
C VAL A 157 14.88 -13.31 1.18
N ASP A 158 15.84 -14.01 0.57
CA ASP A 158 17.23 -13.97 1.03
C ASP A 158 17.84 -12.57 0.89
N HIS A 159 17.52 -11.86 -0.20
CA HIS A 159 17.98 -10.48 -0.42
C HIS A 159 17.28 -9.44 0.46
N LEU A 160 16.09 -9.77 0.95
CA LEU A 160 15.33 -8.93 1.87
C LEU A 160 15.82 -9.10 3.31
N ARG A 161 16.25 -10.31 3.69
CA ARG A 161 16.65 -10.65 5.06
C ARG A 161 17.71 -9.70 5.63
N ASP A 162 18.83 -9.51 4.91
CA ASP A 162 19.95 -8.72 5.44
C ASP A 162 19.65 -7.21 5.50
N PRO A 163 19.18 -6.54 4.42
CA PRO A 163 18.95 -5.09 4.46
C PRO A 163 17.84 -4.69 5.43
N ILE A 164 16.82 -5.53 5.58
CA ILE A 164 15.72 -5.26 6.50
C ILE A 164 16.18 -5.40 7.94
N SER A 165 16.97 -6.44 8.26
CA SER A 165 17.52 -6.61 9.60
C SER A 165 18.36 -5.40 10.04
N GLN A 166 18.97 -4.69 9.07
CA GLN A 166 19.78 -3.51 9.30
C GLN A 166 18.99 -2.20 9.25
N SER A 167 17.79 -2.20 8.68
CA SER A 167 17.03 -0.98 8.43
C SER A 167 15.72 -0.93 9.22
N SER A 168 15.66 -0.05 10.20
CA SER A 168 14.43 0.29 10.93
C SER A 168 13.44 1.14 10.11
N SER A 169 13.68 1.30 8.80
CA SER A 169 12.99 2.28 7.96
C SER A 169 11.67 1.76 7.38
N ILE A 170 11.56 0.44 7.16
CA ILE A 170 10.36 -0.15 6.55
C ILE A 170 9.29 -0.32 7.62
N ASN A 171 8.29 0.54 7.61
CA ASN A 171 7.20 0.53 8.57
C ASN A 171 5.92 -0.12 8.01
N THR A 172 5.75 -0.09 6.69
CA THR A 172 4.55 -0.58 6.00
C THR A 172 4.94 -1.60 4.96
N VAL A 173 4.33 -2.79 5.04
CA VAL A 173 4.48 -3.80 4.01
C VAL A 173 3.10 -4.25 3.52
N ARG A 174 2.93 -4.22 2.21
CA ARG A 174 1.74 -4.72 1.53
C ARG A 174 2.14 -5.89 0.65
N ILE A 175 1.49 -7.03 0.82
CA ILE A 175 1.79 -8.26 0.10
C ILE A 175 0.54 -8.70 -0.64
N GLY A 176 0.47 -8.30 -1.91
CA GLY A 176 -0.56 -8.60 -2.91
C GLY A 176 -0.32 -9.91 -3.66
N GLY A 177 -1.38 -10.67 -3.94
CA GLY A 177 -1.37 -11.77 -4.91
C GLY A 177 -1.22 -13.18 -4.34
N ARG A 178 -1.19 -14.18 -5.22
CA ARG A 178 -1.02 -15.60 -4.86
C ARG A 178 0.44 -15.88 -4.53
N LEU A 179 0.84 -15.71 -3.28
CA LEU A 179 2.15 -16.16 -2.80
C LEU A 179 2.04 -17.51 -2.10
N PRO A 180 2.93 -18.48 -2.37
CA PRO A 180 3.01 -19.67 -1.54
C PRO A 180 3.16 -19.28 -0.07
N GLY A 181 2.37 -19.88 0.82
CA GLY A 181 2.37 -19.54 2.24
C GLY A 181 3.78 -19.54 2.85
N SER A 182 4.64 -20.50 2.48
CA SER A 182 6.04 -20.55 2.94
C SER A 182 6.84 -19.29 2.59
N VAL A 183 6.68 -18.76 1.38
CA VAL A 183 7.34 -17.53 0.95
C VAL A 183 6.81 -16.33 1.73
N MET A 184 5.48 -16.24 1.88
CA MET A 184 4.85 -15.16 2.65
C MET A 184 5.37 -15.16 4.10
N ARG A 185 5.46 -16.36 4.70
CA ARG A 185 6.04 -16.59 6.03
C ARG A 185 7.47 -16.06 6.10
N ASP A 186 8.33 -16.44 5.17
CA ASP A 186 9.74 -16.07 5.23
C ASP A 186 9.97 -14.57 5.00
N ILE A 187 9.18 -13.95 4.11
CA ILE A 187 9.17 -12.49 3.92
C ILE A 187 8.83 -11.79 5.23
N VAL A 188 7.72 -12.18 5.87
CA VAL A 188 7.26 -11.49 7.09
C VAL A 188 8.15 -11.80 8.29
N LEU A 189 8.64 -13.03 8.44
CA LEU A 189 9.62 -13.36 9.48
C LEU A 189 10.90 -12.54 9.34
N SER A 190 11.31 -12.23 8.11
CA SER A 190 12.45 -11.33 7.85
C SER A 190 12.14 -9.87 8.21
N LEU A 191 10.87 -9.46 8.11
CA LEU A 191 10.38 -8.10 8.40
C LEU A 191 9.90 -7.86 9.84
N ARG A 192 9.70 -8.92 10.64
CA ARG A 192 9.01 -8.86 11.96
C ARG A 192 9.54 -7.79 12.91
N ALA A 193 10.82 -7.42 12.81
CA ALA A 193 11.45 -6.45 13.69
C ALA A 193 11.14 -4.99 13.34
N THR A 194 10.42 -4.69 12.25
CA THR A 194 10.20 -3.30 11.82
C THR A 194 8.75 -3.00 11.41
N LEU A 195 7.89 -4.02 11.27
CA LEU A 195 6.53 -3.84 10.80
C LEU A 195 5.62 -3.13 11.81
N ASP A 196 5.16 -1.93 11.45
CA ASP A 196 4.07 -1.23 12.12
C ASP A 196 2.73 -1.45 11.39
N SER A 197 2.76 -1.64 10.07
CA SER A 197 1.59 -1.81 9.23
C SER A 197 1.78 -2.98 8.25
N LEU A 198 0.79 -3.87 8.22
CA LEU A 198 0.77 -5.04 7.36
C LEU A 198 -0.53 -5.07 6.57
N THR A 199 -0.41 -5.18 5.24
CA THR A 199 -1.54 -5.51 4.38
C THR A 199 -1.27 -6.84 3.71
N LEU A 200 -2.07 -7.87 3.97
CA LEU A 200 -1.97 -9.15 3.28
C LEU A 200 -3.15 -9.28 2.32
N PHE A 201 -2.84 -9.70 1.10
CA PHE A 201 -3.84 -10.19 0.16
C PHE A 201 -3.73 -11.71 0.17
N CYS A 202 -4.65 -12.36 0.86
CA CYS A 202 -4.72 -13.82 0.92
C CYS A 202 -5.40 -14.31 -0.36
N ALA A 203 -4.91 -15.39 -0.96
CA ALA A 203 -5.52 -15.94 -2.16
C ALA A 203 -5.85 -17.42 -1.96
N ASP A 204 -6.88 -17.86 -2.68
CA ASP A 204 -7.69 -19.09 -2.69
C ASP A 204 -7.14 -20.45 -2.15
N SER A 205 -6.27 -20.52 -1.13
CA SER A 205 -5.83 -21.80 -0.59
C SER A 205 -5.96 -21.91 0.93
N GLU A 206 -6.78 -22.86 1.37
CA GLU A 206 -7.00 -23.22 2.78
C GLU A 206 -5.70 -23.48 3.55
N ARG A 207 -4.66 -23.96 2.85
CA ARG A 207 -3.35 -24.27 3.42
C ARG A 207 -2.59 -23.01 3.85
N GLU A 208 -2.93 -21.85 3.31
CA GLU A 208 -2.25 -20.59 3.65
C GLU A 208 -2.72 -20.03 4.99
N MET A 209 -3.93 -20.35 5.46
CA MET A 209 -4.45 -19.76 6.71
C MET A 209 -3.61 -20.10 7.93
N GLY A 210 -3.17 -21.34 8.08
CA GLY A 210 -2.24 -21.71 9.16
C GLY A 210 -0.96 -20.86 9.11
N THR A 211 -0.48 -20.56 7.90
CA THR A 211 0.69 -19.72 7.70
C THR A 211 0.41 -18.25 8.00
N VAL A 212 -0.76 -17.73 7.62
CA VAL A 212 -1.20 -16.37 7.97
C VAL A 212 -1.30 -16.24 9.49
N PHE A 213 -1.86 -17.21 10.21
CA PHE A 213 -1.92 -17.19 11.67
C PHE A 213 -0.54 -17.24 12.34
N GLU A 214 0.35 -18.12 11.90
CA GLU A 214 1.74 -18.16 12.40
C GLU A 214 2.46 -16.82 12.15
N LEU A 215 2.24 -16.24 10.98
CA LEU A 215 2.80 -14.96 10.58
C LEU A 215 2.26 -13.82 11.46
N LEU A 216 0.95 -13.75 11.63
CA LEU A 216 0.29 -12.79 12.50
C LEU A 216 0.75 -12.94 13.95
N GLN A 217 0.89 -14.17 14.44
CA GLN A 217 1.43 -14.44 15.77
C GLN A 217 2.85 -13.89 15.95
N SER A 218 3.68 -13.98 14.91
CA SER A 218 5.07 -13.49 14.95
C SER A 218 5.21 -11.97 15.02
N CYS A 219 4.17 -11.22 14.59
CA CYS A 219 4.17 -9.76 14.58
C CYS A 219 3.13 -9.11 15.52
N ALA A 220 2.32 -9.90 16.22
CA ALA A 220 1.16 -9.44 17.00
C ALA A 220 1.48 -8.36 18.04
N SER A 221 2.63 -8.45 18.72
CA SER A 221 3.01 -7.52 19.79
C SER A 221 3.38 -6.11 19.31
N ARG A 222 3.61 -5.94 18.00
CA ARG A 222 4.11 -4.68 17.43
C ARG A 222 3.21 -4.10 16.37
N LEU A 223 2.44 -4.96 15.70
CA LEU A 223 1.60 -4.56 14.61
C LEU A 223 0.58 -3.52 15.07
N ARG A 224 0.58 -2.37 14.41
CA ARG A 224 -0.27 -1.23 14.72
C ARG A 224 -1.42 -1.07 13.75
N SER A 225 -1.23 -1.45 12.49
CA SER A 225 -2.28 -1.49 11.47
C SER A 225 -2.26 -2.83 10.74
N LEU A 226 -3.40 -3.50 10.65
CA LEU A 226 -3.59 -4.74 9.93
C LEU A 226 -4.70 -4.56 8.91
N CYS A 227 -4.41 -4.85 7.64
CA CYS A 227 -5.39 -4.95 6.58
C CYS A 227 -5.31 -6.35 5.96
N LEU A 228 -6.40 -7.08 5.97
CA LEU A 228 -6.51 -8.36 5.31
C LEU A 228 -7.52 -8.22 4.20
N VAL A 229 -7.06 -8.45 2.98
CA VAL A 229 -7.87 -8.44 1.77
C VAL A 229 -7.89 -9.86 1.26
N ASP A 230 -9.05 -10.46 1.24
CA ASP A 230 -9.15 -11.88 0.97
C ASP A 230 -9.63 -12.22 -0.46
N GLY A 231 -9.17 -13.38 -0.94
CA GLY A 231 -9.62 -14.11 -2.12
C GLY A 231 -10.30 -15.44 -1.73
N GLN A 232 -11.19 -15.92 -2.59
CA GLN A 232 -12.10 -17.05 -2.35
C GLN A 232 -11.49 -18.26 -1.61
N CYS A 233 -11.75 -18.41 -0.30
CA CYS A 233 -11.51 -19.66 0.42
C CYS A 233 -12.83 -20.35 0.73
N GLU A 234 -12.86 -21.67 0.53
CA GLU A 234 -13.94 -22.52 0.97
C GLU A 234 -13.82 -22.80 2.48
N GLU A 235 -14.97 -22.95 3.14
CA GLU A 235 -15.06 -23.21 4.57
C GLU A 235 -14.66 -24.67 4.85
N THR A 236 -13.44 -24.88 5.34
CA THR A 236 -13.03 -26.18 5.88
C THR A 236 -12.60 -26.07 7.34
N ASP A 237 -12.71 -27.20 8.04
CA ASP A 237 -12.29 -27.36 9.42
C ASP A 237 -10.80 -27.03 9.57
N HIS A 238 -10.49 -25.77 9.86
CA HIS A 238 -9.12 -25.33 10.05
C HIS A 238 -8.52 -26.02 11.29
N PRO A 239 -7.24 -26.43 11.23
CA PRO A 239 -6.56 -27.05 12.37
C PRO A 239 -6.65 -26.12 13.57
N ALA A 240 -7.24 -26.63 14.65
CA ALA A 240 -7.62 -25.87 15.84
C ALA A 240 -6.53 -24.89 16.29
N ILE A 241 -6.76 -23.60 16.06
CA ILE A 241 -5.98 -22.53 16.66
C ILE A 241 -6.28 -22.59 18.16
N LYS A 242 -5.32 -23.10 18.92
CA LYS A 242 -5.52 -23.47 20.34
C LYS A 242 -5.69 -22.24 21.26
N SER A 243 -5.27 -21.06 20.81
CA SER A 243 -5.30 -19.84 21.62
C SER A 243 -5.53 -18.61 20.75
N PRO A 244 -6.32 -17.62 21.21
CA PRO A 244 -6.48 -16.36 20.51
C PRO A 244 -5.14 -15.59 20.42
N LEU A 245 -4.92 -14.93 19.29
CA LEU A 245 -3.79 -14.03 19.05
C LEU A 245 -4.08 -12.67 19.68
N VAL A 246 -3.22 -12.25 20.60
CA VAL A 246 -3.38 -10.95 21.28
C VAL A 246 -2.50 -9.90 20.61
N PHE A 247 -3.13 -8.93 19.96
CA PHE A 247 -2.52 -7.77 19.34
C PHE A 247 -2.55 -6.56 20.27
N SER A 248 -1.57 -6.47 21.16
CA SER A 248 -1.52 -5.42 22.19
C SER A 248 -1.39 -3.99 21.65
N CYS A 249 -0.88 -3.83 20.42
CA CYS A 249 -0.55 -2.53 19.82
C CYS A 249 -1.41 -2.15 18.60
N LEU A 250 -2.34 -3.02 18.20
CA LEU A 250 -3.11 -2.85 16.96
C LEU A 250 -4.18 -1.77 17.15
N PHE A 251 -3.99 -0.62 16.49
CA PHE A 251 -4.94 0.51 16.52
C PHE A 251 -5.94 0.48 15.37
N LYS A 252 -5.58 -0.12 14.22
CA LYS A 252 -6.43 -0.21 13.02
C LYS A 252 -6.49 -1.65 12.53
N LEU A 253 -7.72 -2.14 12.33
CA LEU A 253 -8.01 -3.43 11.72
C LEU A 253 -8.97 -3.22 10.56
N GLU A 254 -8.59 -3.73 9.40
CA GLU A 254 -9.38 -3.68 8.18
C GLU A 254 -9.49 -5.07 7.59
N LEU A 255 -10.71 -5.61 7.50
CA LEU A 255 -11.00 -6.90 6.91
C LEU A 255 -11.85 -6.66 5.66
N ARG A 256 -11.37 -7.08 4.50
CA ARG A 256 -12.08 -7.01 3.23
C ARG A 256 -12.19 -8.41 2.66
N SER A 257 -13.39 -8.89 2.35
CA SER A 257 -13.55 -10.20 1.71
C SER A 257 -14.50 -10.12 0.53
N GLN A 258 -14.03 -10.47 -0.66
CA GLN A 258 -14.87 -10.54 -1.87
C GLN A 258 -15.66 -11.85 -1.98
N ALA A 259 -15.41 -12.79 -1.09
CA ALA A 259 -15.91 -14.15 -1.16
C ALA A 259 -16.58 -14.54 0.16
N GLN A 260 -17.07 -15.78 0.28
CA GLN A 260 -17.61 -16.31 1.53
C GLN A 260 -16.52 -16.60 2.57
N TRP A 261 -15.53 -15.71 2.69
CA TRP A 261 -14.47 -15.94 3.65
C TRP A 261 -15.01 -15.75 5.05
N PRO A 262 -14.73 -16.70 5.94
CA PRO A 262 -15.09 -16.52 7.32
C PRO A 262 -14.12 -15.53 7.98
N ASN A 263 -14.29 -14.23 7.71
CA ASN A 263 -13.75 -13.16 8.56
C ASN A 263 -14.07 -13.42 10.04
N SER A 264 -15.18 -14.11 10.30
CA SER A 264 -15.56 -14.71 11.57
C SER A 264 -14.47 -15.58 12.21
N ILE A 265 -13.82 -16.47 11.46
CA ILE A 265 -12.76 -17.35 11.99
C ILE A 265 -11.62 -16.48 12.52
N LEU A 266 -11.15 -15.50 11.74
CA LEU A 266 -10.12 -14.61 12.21
C LEU A 266 -10.58 -13.82 13.44
N LEU A 267 -11.73 -13.15 13.37
CA LEU A 267 -12.27 -12.38 14.49
C LEU A 267 -12.38 -13.22 15.77
N ASN A 268 -12.77 -14.49 15.65
CA ASN A 268 -12.86 -15.45 16.75
C ASN A 268 -11.52 -15.86 17.37
N HIS A 269 -10.43 -15.68 16.63
CA HIS A 269 -9.08 -16.03 17.05
C HIS A 269 -8.18 -14.83 17.31
N ILE A 270 -8.71 -13.60 17.35
CA ILE A 270 -7.91 -12.42 17.66
C ILE A 270 -8.50 -11.61 18.82
N GLU A 271 -7.63 -10.96 19.58
CA GLU A 271 -7.92 -9.95 20.59
C GLU A 271 -7.09 -8.71 20.29
N ALA A 272 -7.70 -7.53 20.30
CA ALA A 272 -7.00 -6.28 19.99
C ALA A 272 -7.42 -5.16 20.95
N PRO A 273 -6.92 -5.15 22.20
CA PRO A 273 -7.38 -4.23 23.24
C PRO A 273 -7.06 -2.74 22.97
N ALA A 274 -6.11 -2.45 22.08
CA ALA A 274 -5.77 -1.10 21.66
C ALA A 274 -6.52 -0.63 20.41
N LEU A 275 -7.46 -1.43 19.89
CA LEU A 275 -8.12 -1.15 18.61
C LEU A 275 -9.04 0.06 18.70
N THR A 276 -8.79 1.04 17.84
CA THR A 276 -9.60 2.28 17.76
C THR A 276 -10.38 2.38 16.46
N LYS A 277 -9.88 1.76 15.38
CA LYS A 277 -10.50 1.79 14.06
C LYS A 277 -10.75 0.38 13.54
N LEU A 278 -12.01 0.05 13.30
CA LEU A 278 -12.43 -1.23 12.72
C LEU A 278 -13.15 -0.99 11.41
N THR A 279 -12.66 -1.60 10.33
CA THR A 279 -13.29 -1.57 9.02
C THR A 279 -13.58 -3.00 8.58
N LEU A 280 -14.85 -3.29 8.31
CA LEU A 280 -15.31 -4.56 7.75
C LEU A 280 -15.92 -4.27 6.38
N VAL A 281 -15.41 -4.89 5.31
CA VAL A 281 -15.91 -4.72 3.95
C VAL A 281 -16.34 -6.08 3.41
N GLU A 282 -17.57 -6.12 2.90
CA GLU A 282 -18.22 -7.30 2.34
C GLU A 282 -18.26 -8.45 3.37
N PHE A 283 -18.56 -8.10 4.63
CA PHE A 283 -18.68 -9.05 5.72
C PHE A 283 -20.01 -9.81 5.61
N ASP A 284 -19.96 -11.12 5.38
CA ASP A 284 -21.13 -11.96 5.06
C ASP A 284 -21.64 -12.81 6.24
N ARG A 285 -21.01 -12.70 7.41
CA ARG A 285 -21.34 -13.49 8.61
C ARG A 285 -22.15 -12.70 9.61
N SER A 286 -22.70 -13.44 10.59
CA SER A 286 -23.40 -12.85 11.73
C SER A 286 -22.52 -11.83 12.44
N LEU A 287 -23.11 -10.66 12.66
CA LEU A 287 -22.63 -9.63 13.58
C LEU A 287 -22.29 -10.17 14.99
N ASP A 288 -22.73 -11.37 15.36
CA ASP A 288 -22.34 -12.04 16.60
C ASP A 288 -20.83 -12.29 16.71
N ASP A 289 -20.13 -12.60 15.61
CA ASP A 289 -18.66 -12.78 15.65
C ASP A 289 -17.95 -11.45 15.94
N MET A 290 -18.42 -10.36 15.34
CA MET A 290 -17.93 -9.02 15.64
C MET A 290 -18.25 -8.64 17.09
N ARG A 291 -19.46 -8.92 17.58
CA ARG A 291 -19.86 -8.69 18.96
C ARG A 291 -18.93 -9.43 19.93
N ASP A 292 -18.64 -10.70 19.66
CA ASP A 292 -17.80 -11.52 20.52
C ASP A 292 -16.34 -11.06 20.45
N PHE A 293 -15.85 -10.64 19.28
CA PHE A 293 -14.55 -9.97 19.13
C PHE A 293 -14.45 -8.67 19.94
N VAL A 294 -15.44 -7.78 19.84
CA VAL A 294 -15.47 -6.51 20.57
C VAL A 294 -15.49 -6.79 22.08
N ARG A 295 -16.31 -7.74 22.53
CA ARG A 295 -16.40 -8.12 23.95
C ARG A 295 -15.08 -8.71 24.46
N ARG A 296 -14.46 -9.63 23.72
CA ARG A 296 -13.17 -10.25 24.11
C ARG A 296 -12.05 -9.22 24.12
N SER A 297 -11.99 -8.37 23.10
CA SER A 297 -10.93 -7.35 22.97
C SER A 297 -11.09 -6.21 23.98
N ASN A 298 -12.33 -5.91 24.40
CA ASN A 298 -12.66 -4.74 25.22
C ASN A 298 -12.03 -3.45 24.66
N ALA A 299 -12.11 -3.30 23.34
CA ALA A 299 -11.35 -2.28 22.61
C ALA A 299 -12.08 -0.92 22.61
N PRO A 300 -11.35 0.21 22.75
CA PRO A 300 -11.90 1.56 22.69
C PRO A 300 -12.15 2.00 21.24
N ILE A 301 -13.03 1.30 20.52
CA ILE A 301 -13.32 1.59 19.12
C ILE A 301 -14.01 2.95 19.00
N THR A 302 -13.35 3.88 18.33
CA THR A 302 -13.87 5.23 18.05
C THR A 302 -14.38 5.36 16.63
N SER A 303 -13.93 4.53 15.70
CA SER A 303 -14.35 4.56 14.29
C SER A 303 -14.70 3.15 13.82
N LEU A 304 -15.96 2.95 13.41
CA LEU A 304 -16.47 1.70 12.88
C LEU A 304 -16.99 1.93 11.47
N ARG A 305 -16.43 1.21 10.51
CA ARG A 305 -16.92 1.15 9.14
C ARG A 305 -17.38 -0.25 8.80
N VAL A 306 -18.61 -0.39 8.34
CA VAL A 306 -19.16 -1.66 7.89
C VAL A 306 -19.78 -1.49 6.51
N VAL A 307 -19.20 -2.14 5.51
CA VAL A 307 -19.73 -2.23 4.16
C VAL A 307 -20.27 -3.63 3.99
N HIS A 308 -21.56 -3.77 3.73
CA HIS A 308 -22.20 -5.06 3.43
C HIS A 308 -22.52 -5.14 1.95
N ASP A 309 -22.97 -6.26 1.40
CA ASP A 309 -23.47 -6.30 0.00
C ASP A 309 -24.57 -7.35 -0.17
N ARG A 310 -25.12 -7.86 0.94
CA ARG A 310 -26.10 -8.95 0.93
C ARG A 310 -27.36 -8.56 1.71
N ASP A 311 -28.45 -9.21 1.35
CA ASP A 311 -29.76 -9.02 1.98
C ASP A 311 -29.92 -9.98 3.17
N ASP A 312 -29.00 -9.96 4.13
CA ASP A 312 -29.13 -10.77 5.33
C ASP A 312 -29.96 -10.04 6.41
N GLU A 313 -31.17 -10.55 6.69
CA GLU A 313 -32.19 -9.90 7.53
C GLU A 313 -31.84 -9.78 9.04
N GLU A 314 -30.67 -10.26 9.48
CA GLU A 314 -30.34 -10.48 10.89
C GLU A 314 -29.22 -9.61 11.48
N TRP A 315 -29.03 -8.39 10.97
CA TRP A 315 -28.08 -7.46 11.60
C TRP A 315 -28.60 -6.95 12.94
N LYS A 316 -28.11 -7.57 14.03
CA LYS A 316 -28.47 -7.26 15.42
C LYS A 316 -27.62 -6.11 15.98
N TRP A 317 -27.72 -4.93 15.36
CA TRP A 317 -27.01 -3.70 15.81
C TRP A 317 -27.23 -3.37 17.28
N ASN A 318 -28.42 -3.65 17.80
CA ASN A 318 -28.79 -3.48 19.21
C ASN A 318 -27.93 -4.32 20.17
N ARG A 319 -27.21 -5.34 19.69
CA ARG A 319 -26.29 -6.13 20.51
C ARG A 319 -24.85 -5.63 20.48
N ILE A 320 -24.48 -4.87 19.45
CA ILE A 320 -23.11 -4.41 19.23
C ILE A 320 -22.93 -3.00 19.72
N LEU A 321 -23.81 -2.08 19.32
CA LEU A 321 -23.64 -0.66 19.62
C LEU A 321 -23.50 -0.39 21.13
N PRO A 322 -24.22 -1.09 22.04
CA PRO A 322 -24.01 -0.91 23.48
C PRO A 322 -22.62 -1.31 23.98
N LEU A 323 -21.87 -2.12 23.21
CA LEU A 323 -20.49 -2.49 23.52
C LEU A 323 -19.48 -1.45 23.04
N LEU A 324 -19.93 -0.40 22.33
CA LEU A 324 -19.09 0.62 21.71
C LEU A 324 -19.40 2.03 22.25
N PRO A 325 -19.32 2.27 23.58
CA PRO A 325 -19.71 3.56 24.16
C PRO A 325 -18.82 4.73 23.71
N GLN A 326 -17.62 4.45 23.21
CA GLN A 326 -16.65 5.45 22.71
C GLN A 326 -16.77 5.70 21.20
N LEU A 327 -17.74 5.09 20.52
CA LEU A 327 -17.89 5.21 19.08
C LEU A 327 -18.22 6.65 18.69
N GLN A 328 -17.34 7.26 17.90
CA GLN A 328 -17.42 8.64 17.42
C GLN A 328 -17.86 8.71 15.96
N GLU A 329 -17.40 7.76 15.16
CA GLU A 329 -17.67 7.68 13.73
C GLU A 329 -18.28 6.30 13.40
N LEU A 330 -19.45 6.33 12.77
CA LEU A 330 -20.10 5.14 12.22
C LEU A 330 -20.33 5.35 10.73
N ASP A 331 -19.74 4.48 9.91
CA ASP A 331 -19.96 4.43 8.46
C ASP A 331 -20.59 3.08 8.11
N VAL A 332 -21.83 3.09 7.61
CA VAL A 332 -22.52 1.89 7.13
C VAL A 332 -22.81 2.05 5.66
N SER A 333 -22.29 1.17 4.83
CA SER A 333 -22.48 1.25 3.37
C SER A 333 -23.09 -0.03 2.82
N LYS A 334 -23.87 0.08 1.74
CA LYS A 334 -24.43 -1.05 0.97
C LYS A 334 -25.26 -2.04 1.83
N GLY A 335 -26.02 -1.52 2.80
CA GLY A 335 -26.95 -2.33 3.59
C GLY A 335 -28.33 -2.46 2.95
N ASP A 336 -29.04 -3.55 3.27
CA ASP A 336 -30.47 -3.69 2.98
C ASP A 336 -31.33 -2.68 3.77
N THR A 337 -32.52 -2.40 3.26
CA THR A 337 -33.62 -1.64 3.85
C THR A 337 -33.93 -2.03 5.28
N VAL A 338 -34.03 -3.31 5.60
CA VAL A 338 -34.43 -3.75 6.94
C VAL A 338 -33.34 -3.44 7.95
N VAL A 339 -32.08 -3.72 7.59
CA VAL A 339 -30.90 -3.47 8.43
C VAL A 339 -30.73 -1.98 8.70
N THR A 340 -30.84 -1.18 7.63
CA THR A 340 -30.71 0.27 7.67
C THR A 340 -31.79 0.90 8.56
N ARG A 341 -33.06 0.50 8.37
CA ARG A 341 -34.17 0.99 9.18
C ARG A 341 -34.00 0.66 10.65
N ARG A 342 -33.64 -0.59 10.98
CA ARG A 342 -33.39 -0.99 12.38
C ARG A 342 -32.25 -0.20 13.01
N LEU A 343 -31.16 0.05 12.27
CA LEU A 343 -30.07 0.87 12.75
C LEU A 343 -30.56 2.30 13.07
N ILE A 344 -31.31 2.91 12.17
CA ILE A 344 -31.90 4.24 12.40
C ILE A 344 -32.82 4.22 13.61
N ASP A 345 -33.72 3.24 13.71
CA ASP A 345 -34.65 3.12 14.84
C ASP A 345 -33.90 3.03 16.18
N ILE A 346 -32.80 2.27 16.25
CA ILE A 346 -31.95 2.20 17.43
C ILE A 346 -31.29 3.55 17.70
N LEU A 347 -30.71 4.18 16.69
CA LEU A 347 -30.02 5.46 16.87
C LEU A 347 -30.99 6.59 17.28
N THR A 348 -32.22 6.58 16.76
CA THR A 348 -33.27 7.56 17.10
C THR A 348 -33.86 7.31 18.49
N ASN A 349 -34.22 6.06 18.83
CA ASN A 349 -34.94 5.76 20.06
C ASN A 349 -34.03 5.49 21.27
N GLU A 350 -32.78 5.09 21.04
CA GLU A 350 -31.83 4.71 22.08
C GLU A 350 -30.58 5.59 22.05
N ALA A 351 -30.77 6.89 22.33
CA ALA A 351 -29.70 7.89 22.28
C ALA A 351 -28.45 7.50 23.10
N ASP A 352 -28.66 6.86 24.24
CA ASP A 352 -27.61 6.49 25.21
C ASP A 352 -26.73 5.32 24.76
N VAL A 353 -27.11 4.59 23.70
CA VAL A 353 -26.38 3.39 23.25
C VAL A 353 -25.00 3.73 22.69
N VAL A 354 -24.88 4.85 22.00
CA VAL A 354 -23.62 5.38 21.44
C VAL A 354 -23.54 6.87 21.73
N PRO A 355 -23.26 7.27 22.98
CA PRO A 355 -23.38 8.65 23.42
C PRO A 355 -22.30 9.56 22.81
N ALA A 356 -21.17 8.99 22.39
CA ALA A 356 -20.07 9.72 21.77
C ALA A 356 -20.21 9.93 20.25
N LEU A 357 -21.28 9.40 19.63
CA LEU A 357 -21.41 9.40 18.17
C LEU A 357 -21.64 10.82 17.65
N HIS A 358 -20.69 11.31 16.84
CA HIS A 358 -20.76 12.64 16.23
C HIS A 358 -20.71 12.62 14.71
N THR A 359 -20.24 11.53 14.09
CA THR A 359 -20.22 11.36 12.64
C THR A 359 -20.99 10.12 12.26
N LEU A 360 -22.04 10.27 11.48
CA LEU A 360 -22.79 9.16 10.88
C LEU A 360 -22.71 9.26 9.36
N SER A 361 -22.26 8.19 8.72
CA SER A 361 -22.21 8.09 7.27
C SER A 361 -22.98 6.86 6.81
N MET A 362 -23.87 7.03 5.85
CA MET A 362 -24.69 5.96 5.31
C MET A 362 -24.72 6.06 3.78
N PHE A 363 -24.06 5.14 3.07
CA PHE A 363 -23.86 5.20 1.62
C PHE A 363 -24.40 3.98 0.87
N GLN A 364 -24.78 4.16 -0.40
CA GLN A 364 -25.13 3.08 -1.34
C GLN A 364 -26.20 2.10 -0.82
N MET A 365 -27.15 2.58 -0.01
CA MET A 365 -28.21 1.71 0.52
C MET A 365 -29.16 1.35 -0.63
N GLN A 366 -29.23 0.05 -0.98
CA GLN A 366 -30.14 -0.41 -2.03
C GLN A 366 -31.58 -0.20 -1.54
N THR A 367 -32.40 0.48 -2.35
CA THR A 367 -33.87 0.57 -2.24
C THR A 367 -34.49 1.15 -0.96
N VAL A 368 -33.69 1.67 -0.02
CA VAL A 368 -34.22 2.27 1.21
C VAL A 368 -34.72 3.68 0.92
N PHE A 369 -36.04 3.82 0.78
CA PHE A 369 -36.73 5.04 1.16
C PHE A 369 -36.55 5.20 2.68
N MET A 370 -35.38 5.65 3.10
CA MET A 370 -35.30 6.35 4.37
C MET A 370 -36.22 7.54 4.16
N THR A 371 -37.40 7.51 4.78
CA THR A 371 -38.31 8.63 4.59
C THR A 371 -37.57 9.87 5.07
N VAL A 372 -37.81 10.98 4.39
CA VAL A 372 -37.19 12.25 4.79
C VAL A 372 -37.55 12.52 6.26
N SER A 373 -38.72 12.07 6.72
CA SER A 373 -39.12 12.10 8.14
C SER A 373 -38.20 11.30 9.06
N GLN A 374 -37.83 10.06 8.75
CA GLN A 374 -36.92 9.25 9.58
C GLN A 374 -35.54 9.90 9.71
N SER A 375 -35.09 10.56 8.63
CA SER A 375 -33.86 11.35 8.63
C SER A 375 -33.94 12.51 9.62
N VAL A 376 -35.05 13.25 9.58
CA VAL A 376 -35.30 14.39 10.47
C VAL A 376 -35.41 13.91 11.92
N ASP A 377 -36.18 12.85 12.19
CA ASP A 377 -36.35 12.29 13.54
C ASP A 377 -35.00 11.87 14.14
N LEU A 378 -34.13 11.23 13.36
CA LEU A 378 -32.78 10.86 13.78
C LEU A 378 -31.94 12.10 14.10
N ILE A 379 -31.96 13.11 13.24
CA ILE A 379 -31.21 14.35 13.42
C ILE A 379 -31.70 15.08 14.66
N ASP A 380 -33.01 15.22 14.85
CA ASP A 380 -33.61 15.89 15.98
C ASP A 380 -33.31 15.15 17.30
N ALA A 381 -33.43 13.82 17.31
CA ALA A 381 -33.10 13.00 18.48
C ALA A 381 -31.61 13.10 18.88
N ARG A 382 -30.73 13.38 17.92
CA ARG A 382 -29.26 13.38 18.11
C ARG A 382 -28.61 14.74 17.89
N GLN A 383 -29.38 15.83 17.80
CA GLN A 383 -28.86 17.14 17.41
C GLN A 383 -27.75 17.66 18.35
N ALA A 384 -27.79 17.26 19.63
CA ALA A 384 -26.78 17.63 20.61
C ALA A 384 -25.43 16.90 20.42
N SER A 385 -25.41 15.71 19.81
CA SER A 385 -24.22 14.88 19.67
C SER A 385 -23.68 14.82 18.24
N LEU A 386 -24.56 14.77 17.23
CA LEU A 386 -24.17 14.68 15.82
C LEU A 386 -23.67 16.01 15.28
N ARG A 387 -22.44 15.99 14.74
CA ARG A 387 -21.78 17.13 14.09
C ARG A 387 -21.78 17.01 12.57
N SER A 388 -21.76 15.77 12.06
CA SER A 388 -21.70 15.50 10.64
C SER A 388 -22.54 14.28 10.31
N ILE A 389 -23.43 14.44 9.35
CA ILE A 389 -24.21 13.34 8.80
C ILE A 389 -24.01 13.34 7.28
N LYS A 390 -23.74 12.16 6.73
CA LYS A 390 -23.51 11.97 5.30
C LYS A 390 -24.46 10.89 4.80
N PHE A 391 -25.31 11.26 3.85
CA PHE A 391 -26.21 10.33 3.18
C PHE A 391 -25.92 10.31 1.68
N ASP A 392 -25.99 9.12 1.10
CA ASP A 392 -26.12 8.92 -0.35
C ASP A 392 -27.57 8.60 -0.66
N PHE A 393 -28.23 9.47 -1.43
CA PHE A 393 -29.59 9.21 -1.90
C PHE A 393 -29.50 8.69 -3.33
N PRO A 394 -30.00 7.48 -3.64
CA PRO A 394 -29.99 6.99 -5.01
C PRO A 394 -30.89 7.88 -5.88
N LEU A 395 -30.31 8.42 -6.95
CA LEU A 395 -31.03 9.08 -8.05
C LEU A 395 -32.12 8.13 -8.59
N GLY A 396 -33.39 8.44 -8.34
CA GLY A 396 -34.53 7.69 -8.88
C GLY A 396 -35.52 7.17 -7.85
N ALA A 397 -35.27 7.36 -6.55
CA ALA A 397 -36.30 7.13 -5.54
C ALA A 397 -37.47 8.11 -5.78
N THR A 398 -38.67 7.60 -6.06
CA THR A 398 -39.89 8.40 -6.18
C THR A 398 -40.27 8.96 -4.82
N VAL A 399 -39.70 10.11 -4.45
CA VAL A 399 -40.12 10.87 -3.27
C VAL A 399 -41.57 11.29 -3.48
N ASN A 400 -42.47 10.94 -2.56
CA ASN A 400 -43.81 11.50 -2.56
C ASN A 400 -43.74 12.93 -2.02
N TRP A 401 -43.45 13.87 -2.91
CA TRP A 401 -43.16 15.28 -2.60
C TRP A 401 -44.27 15.97 -1.78
N GLU A 402 -45.52 15.53 -1.90
CA GLU A 402 -46.63 16.11 -1.16
C GLU A 402 -46.66 15.66 0.31
N LEU A 403 -46.21 14.45 0.61
CA LEU A 403 -46.18 13.90 1.98
C LEU A 403 -44.94 14.33 2.77
N GLU A 404 -43.85 14.73 2.10
CA GLU A 404 -42.55 14.99 2.74
C GLU A 404 -42.08 16.44 2.67
N ARG A 405 -42.96 17.37 2.26
CA ARG A 405 -42.60 18.79 2.09
C ARG A 405 -41.97 19.43 3.32
N ASP A 406 -42.52 19.19 4.50
CA ASP A 406 -42.01 19.76 5.75
C ASP A 406 -40.67 19.15 6.15
N ALA A 407 -40.51 17.84 5.93
CA ALA A 407 -39.28 17.13 6.21
C ALA A 407 -38.15 17.58 5.25
N LEU A 408 -38.47 17.88 3.99
CA LEU A 408 -37.51 18.42 3.01
C LEU A 408 -37.06 19.83 3.39
N ALA A 409 -37.97 20.67 3.90
CA ALA A 409 -37.62 21.99 4.42
C ALA A 409 -36.69 21.88 5.63
N ALA A 410 -36.90 20.90 6.51
CA ALA A 410 -36.02 20.60 7.64
C ALA A 410 -34.63 20.12 7.18
N LEU A 411 -34.56 19.18 6.22
CA LEU A 411 -33.28 18.74 5.63
C LEU A 411 -32.49 19.89 5.02
N LYS A 412 -33.16 20.78 4.27
CA LYS A 412 -32.51 21.96 3.70
C LYS A 412 -31.85 22.82 4.78
N LYS A 413 -32.54 23.04 5.91
CA LYS A 413 -32.00 23.78 7.06
C LYS A 413 -30.77 23.08 7.66
N PHE A 414 -30.76 21.75 7.73
CA PHE A 414 -29.58 21.00 8.21
C PHE A 414 -28.39 21.10 7.27
N ILE A 415 -28.62 21.11 5.95
CA ILE A 415 -27.56 21.31 4.95
C ILE A 415 -26.98 22.72 5.06
N GLU A 416 -27.85 23.74 5.16
CA GLU A 416 -27.42 25.14 5.33
C GLU A 416 -26.59 25.36 6.61
N ASN A 417 -26.88 24.59 7.67
CA ASN A 417 -26.12 24.61 8.92
C ASN A 417 -24.86 23.74 8.90
N GLY A 418 -24.56 23.05 7.79
CA GLY A 418 -23.39 22.17 7.65
C GLY A 418 -23.46 20.86 8.43
N LEU A 419 -24.61 20.54 9.04
CA LEU A 419 -24.82 19.28 9.78
C LEU A 419 -25.01 18.09 8.82
N LEU A 420 -25.59 18.35 7.66
CA LEU A 420 -25.82 17.36 6.61
C LEU A 420 -25.00 17.70 5.37
N SER A 421 -24.14 16.78 4.94
CA SER A 421 -23.47 16.85 3.64
C SER A 421 -24.06 15.80 2.71
N LEU A 422 -24.54 16.25 1.56
CA LEU A 422 -24.92 15.37 0.45
C LEU A 422 -23.72 15.19 -0.47
N ARG A 423 -23.55 13.99 -1.03
CA ARG A 423 -22.52 13.75 -2.06
C ARG A 423 -23.00 14.36 -3.38
N SER A 424 -22.31 15.39 -3.86
CA SER A 424 -22.77 16.28 -4.95
C SER A 424 -22.62 15.69 -6.36
N ASP A 425 -21.89 14.59 -6.50
CA ASP A 425 -21.60 13.91 -7.76
C ASP A 425 -22.83 13.28 -8.41
N GLN A 426 -23.98 13.24 -7.72
CA GLN A 426 -25.22 12.62 -8.19
C GLN A 426 -26.46 13.54 -8.16
N TRP A 427 -26.34 14.87 -8.00
CA TRP A 427 -27.52 15.75 -7.84
C TRP A 427 -27.75 16.79 -8.94
N LEU A 428 -26.88 16.86 -9.95
CA LEU A 428 -27.04 17.80 -11.07
C LEU A 428 -27.99 17.21 -12.12
N GLY A 429 -29.28 17.16 -11.80
CA GLY A 429 -30.39 16.78 -12.67
C GLY A 429 -31.66 17.53 -12.34
#